data_AF-A6HES4-F1
#
_entry.id   AF-A6HES4-F1
#
_cell.length_a   1.000
_cell.length_b   1.000
_cell.length_c   1.000
_cell.angle_alpha   90.00
_cell.angle_beta   90.00
_cell.angle_gamma   90.00
#
_symmetry.space_group_name_H-M   'P 1'
#
loop_
_entity.id
_entity.type
_entity.pdbx_description
1 polymer ?
#
loop_
_entity_poly.entity_id
_entity_poly.type
_entity_poly.pdbx_seq_one_letter_code
_entity_poly.pdbx_strand_id
1 'polypeptide(L)' 'MGGFAFFTPYQYVDYAQELSQPEGPVFFAGEHTDLPHGWIDTAIKSGLRVARNIQESVNLALTRNPRNIKGHFSKSEL' A
#
# COMPACT_ATOMS: atom_id res chain seq x y z
N MET A 1 -20.04 -6.53 -14.28
CA MET A 1 -18.86 -7.41 -14.06
C MET A 1 -17.61 -6.57 -14.26
N GLY A 2 -16.61 -6.69 -13.38
CA GLY A 2 -15.34 -5.96 -13.47
C GLY A 2 -14.22 -6.86 -14.02
N GLY A 3 -13.18 -6.25 -14.62
CA GLY A 3 -12.00 -6.95 -15.16
C GLY A 3 -10.70 -6.39 -14.60
N PHE A 4 -10.40 -5.13 -14.92
CA PHE A 4 -9.26 -4.38 -14.42
C PHE A 4 -9.62 -2.90 -14.28
N ALA A 5 -8.82 -2.12 -13.57
CA ALA A 5 -8.98 -0.68 -13.47
C ALA A 5 -8.66 -0.02 -14.80
N PHE A 6 -9.58 0.81 -15.27
CA PHE A 6 -9.38 1.58 -16.48
C PHE A 6 -9.83 3.00 -16.21
N PHE A 7 -8.87 3.91 -16.13
CA PHE A 7 -9.16 5.31 -15.89
C PHE A 7 -9.95 5.91 -17.05
N THR A 8 -11.03 6.61 -16.72
CA THR A 8 -11.67 7.53 -17.66
C THR A 8 -10.78 8.76 -17.85
N PRO A 9 -11.06 9.64 -18.83
CA PRO A 9 -10.29 10.88 -18.98
C PRO A 9 -10.11 11.62 -17.65
N TYR A 10 -8.91 12.17 -17.46
CA TYR A 10 -8.45 12.92 -16.27
C TYR A 10 -8.23 12.14 -14.97
N GLN A 11 -8.86 10.97 -14.79
CA GLN A 11 -8.72 10.20 -13.54
C GLN A 11 -7.28 9.77 -13.22
N TYR A 12 -6.45 9.54 -14.24
CA TYR A 12 -5.04 9.27 -14.00
C TYR A 12 -4.34 10.45 -13.30
N VAL A 13 -4.58 11.67 -13.77
CA VAL A 13 -3.95 12.88 -13.23
C VAL A 13 -4.50 13.18 -11.84
N ASP A 14 -5.81 12.98 -11.66
CA ASP A 14 -6.52 13.40 -10.45
C ASP A 14 -6.41 12.40 -9.28
N TYR A 15 -6.14 11.11 -9.56
CA TYR A 15 -6.25 10.06 -8.55
C TYR A 15 -5.11 9.04 -8.51
N ALA A 16 -4.24 8.95 -9.53
CA ALA A 16 -3.24 7.87 -9.54
C ALA A 16 -2.24 7.98 -8.38
N GLN A 17 -1.92 9.20 -7.97
CA GLN A 17 -1.03 9.43 -6.83
C GLN A 17 -1.73 9.03 -5.53
N GLU A 18 -2.94 9.53 -5.32
CA GLU A 18 -3.76 9.32 -4.13
C GLU A 18 -4.04 7.83 -3.91
N LEU A 19 -4.39 7.09 -4.97
CA LEU A 19 -4.61 5.63 -4.93
C LEU A 19 -3.35 4.83 -4.55
N SER A 20 -2.17 5.43 -4.70
CA SER A 20 -0.89 4.81 -4.38
C SER A 20 -0.38 5.19 -2.98
N GLN A 21 -0.99 6.17 -2.31
CA GLN A 21 -0.56 6.63 -0.99
C GLN A 21 -1.12 5.73 0.12
N PRO A 22 -0.33 5.44 1.17
CA PRO A 22 -0.85 4.80 2.37
C PRO A 22 -1.67 5.78 3.20
N GLU A 23 -2.67 5.25 3.91
CA GLU A 23 -3.51 5.99 4.85
C GLU A 23 -3.24 5.49 6.27
N GLY A 24 -2.41 6.22 7.01
CA GLY A 24 -1.94 5.80 8.32
C GLY A 24 -1.18 4.45 8.25
N PRO A 25 -1.60 3.41 9.00
CA PRO A 25 -0.98 2.08 8.95
C PRO A 25 -1.50 1.19 7.80
N VAL A 26 -2.41 1.70 6.95
CA VAL A 26 -3.01 0.93 5.85
C VAL A 26 -2.29 1.25 4.55
N PHE A 27 -1.75 0.22 3.89
CA PHE A 27 -1.03 0.35 2.62
C PHE A 27 -1.82 -0.36 1.50
N PHE A 28 -1.89 0.28 0.33
CA PHE A 28 -2.64 -0.24 -0.81
C PHE A 28 -1.72 -0.81 -1.89
N ALA A 29 -2.01 -2.05 -2.30
CA ALA A 29 -1.34 -2.76 -3.37
C ALA A 29 -2.36 -3.41 -4.31
N GLY A 30 -1.94 -3.67 -5.54
CA GLY A 30 -2.79 -4.21 -6.59
C GLY A 30 -2.57 -3.46 -7.90
N GLU A 31 -3.07 -4.04 -8.98
CA GLU A 31 -2.86 -3.50 -10.32
C GLU A 31 -3.45 -2.08 -10.49
N HIS A 32 -4.50 -1.75 -9.76
CA HIS A 32 -5.15 -0.43 -9.73
C HIS A 32 -4.38 0.64 -8.96
N THR A 33 -3.32 0.26 -8.22
CA THR A 33 -2.49 1.16 -7.39
C THR A 33 -1.13 1.44 -8.03
N ASP A 34 -0.92 1.02 -9.28
CA ASP A 34 0.29 1.27 -10.07
C ASP A 34 -0.05 1.15 -11.55
N LEU A 35 0.90 1.45 -12.43
CA LEU A 35 0.73 1.35 -13.87
C LEU A 35 1.74 0.38 -14.50
N PRO A 36 1.39 -0.19 -15.67
CA PRO A 36 0.10 -0.10 -16.37
C PRO A 36 -0.98 -1.05 -15.80
N HIS A 37 -2.26 -0.68 -15.87
CA HIS A 37 -3.37 -1.53 -15.39
C HIS A 37 -3.61 -2.77 -16.29
N GLY A 38 -4.31 -3.77 -15.75
CA GLY A 38 -4.68 -5.00 -16.47
C GLY A 38 -3.60 -6.09 -16.53
N TRP A 39 -2.47 -5.90 -15.84
CA TRP A 39 -1.36 -6.85 -15.83
C TRP A 39 -1.07 -7.39 -14.43
N ILE A 40 -0.77 -8.69 -14.34
CA ILE A 40 -0.35 -9.35 -13.10
C ILE A 40 0.97 -8.76 -12.59
N ASP A 41 1.90 -8.43 -13.50
CA ASP A 41 3.20 -7.84 -13.14
C ASP A 41 3.04 -6.53 -12.37
N THR A 42 2.02 -5.72 -12.68
CA THR A 42 1.71 -4.48 -11.98
C THR A 42 1.21 -4.74 -10.55
N ALA A 43 0.41 -5.79 -10.36
CA ALA A 43 0.00 -6.22 -9.03
C ALA A 43 1.21 -6.72 -8.20
N ILE A 44 2.13 -7.47 -8.81
CA ILE A 44 3.35 -7.92 -8.14
C ILE A 44 4.27 -6.75 -7.78
N LYS A 45 4.50 -5.83 -8.73
CA LYS A 45 5.31 -4.61 -8.55
C LYS A 45 4.81 -3.77 -7.38
N SER A 46 3.50 -3.47 -7.36
CA SER A 46 2.89 -2.70 -6.26
C SER A 46 2.96 -3.44 -4.93
N GLY A 47 2.79 -4.77 -4.92
CA GLY A 47 2.97 -5.59 -3.72
C GLY A 47 4.38 -5.50 -3.14
N LEU A 48 5.41 -5.59 -3.99
CA LEU A 48 6.81 -5.44 -3.57
C LEU A 48 7.11 -4.05 -3.02
N ARG A 49 6.55 -3.00 -3.65
CA ARG A 49 6.65 -1.62 -3.15
C ARG A 49 6.04 -1.50 -1.75
N VAL A 50 4.82 -1.99 -1.56
CA VAL A 50 4.14 -1.91 -0.26
C VAL A 50 4.88 -2.69 0.82
N ALA A 51 5.38 -3.89 0.52
CA ALA A 51 6.16 -4.67 1.48
C ALA A 51 7.41 -3.91 1.98
N ARG A 52 8.11 -3.22 1.07
CA ARG A 52 9.25 -2.35 1.42
C ARG A 52 8.81 -1.18 2.29
N ASN A 53 7.75 -0.47 1.90
CA ASN A 53 7.24 0.67 2.67
C ASN A 53 6.81 0.28 4.09
N ILE A 54 6.18 -0.89 4.26
CA ILE A 54 5.83 -1.42 5.58
C ILE A 54 7.09 -1.67 6.41
N GLN A 55 8.09 -2.33 5.83
CA GLN A 55 9.34 -2.63 6.53
C GLN A 55 10.06 -1.33 6.95
N GLU A 56 10.08 -0.32 6.09
CA GLU A 56 10.63 0.99 6.40
C GLU A 56 9.86 1.67 7.54
N SER A 57 8.53 1.65 7.50
CA SER A 57 7.67 2.19 8.56
C SER A 57 7.94 1.53 9.91
N VAL A 58 8.07 0.20 9.94
CA VAL A 58 8.42 -0.57 11.14
C VAL A 58 9.82 -0.20 11.64
N ASN A 59 10.80 -0.09 10.75
CA ASN A 59 12.17 0.30 11.11
C ASN A 59 12.23 1.73 11.69
N LEU A 60 11.46 2.65 11.12
CA LEU A 60 11.33 4.02 11.64
C LEU A 60 10.67 4.04 13.03
N ALA A 61 9.67 3.19 13.26
CA ALA A 61 9.06 3.05 14.59
C ALA A 61 10.07 2.49 15.62
N LEU A 62 10.83 1.46 15.24
CA LEU A 62 11.88 0.83 16.06
C LEU A 62 12.98 1.82 16.45
N THR A 63 13.47 2.60 15.50
CA THR A 63 14.54 3.59 15.72
C THR A 63 14.09 4.76 16.59
N ARG A 64 12.82 5.14 16.52
CA ARG A 64 12.25 6.23 17.33
C ARG A 64 11.96 5.84 18.78
N ASN A 65 11.65 4.57 19.09
CA ASN A 65 11.42 4.13 20.46
C ASN A 65 11.61 2.60 20.66
N PRO A 66 12.80 2.15 21.09
CA PRO A 66 13.08 0.71 21.26
C PRO A 66 12.34 0.03 22.43
N ARG A 67 11.58 0.78 23.27
CA ARG A 67 10.96 0.26 24.50
C ARG A 67 9.45 0.01 24.44
N ASN A 68 8.77 0.35 23.34
CA ASN A 68 7.30 0.30 23.28
C ASN A 68 6.75 -0.35 21.99
N ILE A 69 7.01 -1.63 21.80
CA ILE A 69 6.50 -2.40 20.64
C ILE A 69 5.64 -3.59 21.09
N LYS A 70 5.80 -4.04 22.33
CA LYS A 70 5.00 -5.12 22.91
C LYS A 70 3.51 -4.77 23.09
N GLY A 71 3.13 -3.48 23.01
CA GLY A 71 1.74 -3.02 23.17
C GLY A 71 0.92 -2.96 21.88
N HIS A 72 1.56 -2.93 20.70
CA HIS A 72 0.84 -2.64 19.44
C HIS A 72 0.40 -3.90 18.67
N PHE A 73 1.00 -5.07 18.97
CA PHE A 73 0.68 -6.36 18.34
C PHE A 73 0.08 -7.39 19.32
N SER A 74 -0.47 -6.93 20.45
CA SER A 74 -1.21 -7.82 21.36
C SER A 74 -2.67 -7.87 20.94
N LYS A 75 -3.01 -8.90 20.15
CA LYS A 75 -4.32 -9.54 19.99
C LYS A 75 -5.57 -8.66 20.10
N SER A 76 -6.27 -8.51 18.98
CA SER A 76 -7.74 -8.57 18.99
C SER A 76 -8.16 -9.83 18.24
N GLU A 77 -8.29 -10.91 19.01
CA GLU A 77 -9.17 -12.03 18.68
C GLU A 77 -10.61 -11.50 18.66
N LEU A 78 -11.26 -11.61 17.51
CA LEU A 78 -12.69 -11.90 17.31
C LEU A 78 -12.87 -12.40 15.87
#